data_AF-Q1Q9H4-F1
#
_entry.id   AF-Q1Q9H4-F1
#
_cell.length_a   1.000
_cell.length_b   1.000
_cell.length_c   1.000
_cell.angle_alpha   90.00
_cell.angle_beta   90.00
_cell.angle_gamma   90.00
#
_symmetry.space_group_name_H-M   'P 1'
#
loop_
_entity.id
_entity.type
_entity.pdbx_description
1 polymer ?
#
loop_
_entity_poly.entity_id
_entity_poly.type
_entity_poly.pdbx_seq_one_letter_code
_entity_poly.pdbx_strand_id
1 'polypeptide(L)'
;MGMWIAILIVLFVLGSMMALKPSGIDQRLDKLRMTARRLQLNPKLVTCPDWIKGKDNEYGRGMMGQYCLILENTNLPFTRYQVIDGQWRPDSSFVDTTTDDNKLIVPTAIRANQSNTHTAIKKPNVSLDKMPLDLPVSIEPYVKGLLTKANSIVIYWEDIAYVRPATNPAYQQKLIESDLLALKEKLEEWALQMQKIL
;
A
#
# COMPACT_ATOMS: atom_id res chain seq x y z
N MET A 1 -14.45 56.51 13.83
CA MET A 1 -15.09 55.52 12.94
C MET A 1 -14.09 54.76 12.06
N GLY A 2 -13.15 55.40 11.36
CA GLY A 2 -12.19 54.70 10.46
C GLY A 2 -11.26 53.65 11.10
N MET A 3 -10.90 53.79 12.38
CA MET A 3 -10.03 52.84 13.09
C MET A 3 -10.66 51.45 13.24
N TRP A 4 -11.98 51.37 13.45
CA TRP A 4 -12.69 50.09 13.56
C TRP A 4 -12.77 49.35 12.22
N ILE A 5 -12.92 50.09 11.11
CA ILE A 5 -12.86 49.53 9.76
C ILE A 5 -11.46 48.95 9.49
N ALA A 6 -10.40 49.67 9.86
CA ALA A 6 -9.03 49.19 9.69
C ALA A 6 -8.76 47.89 10.48
N ILE A 7 -9.22 47.82 11.74
CA ILE A 7 -9.10 46.61 12.58
C ILE A 7 -9.82 45.42 11.96
N LEU A 8 -11.04 45.63 11.43
CA LEU A 8 -11.81 44.57 10.76
C LEU A 8 -11.10 44.03 9.52
N ILE A 9 -10.51 44.90 8.69
CA ILE A 9 -9.77 44.48 7.49
C ILE A 9 -8.54 43.66 7.88
N VAL A 10 -7.78 44.09 8.90
CA VAL A 10 -6.60 43.34 9.37
C VAL A 10 -6.99 41.98 9.92
N LEU A 11 -8.05 41.89 10.73
CA LEU A 11 -8.57 40.61 11.24
C LEU A 11 -9.06 39.69 10.12
N PHE A 12 -9.72 40.25 9.11
CA PHE A 12 -10.20 39.48 7.95
C PHE A 12 -9.05 38.91 7.12
N VAL A 13 -8.00 39.72 6.86
CA VAL A 13 -6.81 39.28 6.13
C VAL A 13 -6.02 38.24 6.94
N LEU A 14 -5.83 38.44 8.25
CA LEU A 14 -5.19 37.45 9.12
C LEU A 14 -5.99 36.15 9.20
N GLY A 15 -7.31 36.23 9.35
CA GLY A 15 -8.21 35.07 9.36
C GLY A 15 -8.15 34.28 8.05
N SER A 16 -8.12 35.00 6.93
CA SER A 16 -8.02 34.42 5.59
C SER A 16 -6.65 33.75 5.36
N MET A 17 -5.56 34.34 5.87
CA MET A 17 -4.22 33.75 5.78
C MET A 17 -4.08 32.48 6.64
N MET A 18 -4.77 32.42 7.79
CA MET A 18 -4.79 31.24 8.66
C MET A 18 -5.58 30.08 8.05
N ALA A 19 -6.67 30.37 7.33
CA ALA A 19 -7.42 29.37 6.57
C ALA A 19 -6.62 28.77 5.39
N LEU A 20 -5.65 29.51 4.88
CA LEU A 20 -4.78 29.08 3.78
C LEU A 20 -3.55 28.29 4.22
N LYS A 21 -3.26 28.20 5.53
CA LYS A 21 -2.09 27.45 6.01
C LYS A 21 -2.30 25.97 5.67
N PRO A 22 -1.48 25.38 4.78
CA PRO A 22 -1.61 23.97 4.46
C PRO A 22 -1.41 23.17 5.73
N SER A 23 -2.22 22.12 5.92
CA SER A 23 -2.02 21.26 7.08
C SER A 23 -0.59 20.71 7.02
N GLY A 24 0.15 20.79 8.13
CA GLY A 24 1.54 20.33 8.15
C GLY A 24 1.66 18.83 7.84
N ILE A 25 0.57 18.08 7.99
CA ILE A 25 0.49 16.66 7.63
C ILE A 25 0.46 16.50 6.11
N ASP A 26 -0.35 17.29 5.40
CA ASP A 26 -0.45 17.19 3.93
C ASP A 26 0.89 17.52 3.25
N GLN A 27 1.61 18.54 3.72
CA GLN A 27 2.93 18.88 3.19
C GLN A 27 3.94 17.75 3.36
N ARG A 28 3.90 17.07 4.51
CA ARG A 28 4.81 15.96 4.81
C ARG A 28 4.43 14.70 4.03
N LEU A 29 3.14 14.44 3.87
CA LEU A 29 2.62 13.34 3.08
C LEU A 29 2.93 13.52 1.60
N ASP A 30 2.80 14.75 1.09
CA ASP A 30 3.19 15.10 -0.27
C ASP A 30 4.69 14.86 -0.49
N LYS A 31 5.54 15.28 0.46
CA LYS A 31 6.98 14.99 0.37
C LYS A 31 7.30 13.49 0.43
N LEU A 32 6.62 12.72 1.28
CA LEU A 32 6.77 11.26 1.33
C LEU A 32 6.45 10.65 -0.04
N ARG A 33 5.32 11.03 -0.64
CA ARG A 33 4.88 10.54 -1.94
C ARG A 33 5.79 10.98 -3.08
N MET A 34 6.28 12.22 -3.07
CA MET A 34 7.27 12.69 -4.04
C MET A 34 8.59 11.92 -3.93
N THR A 35 9.06 11.64 -2.71
CA THR A 35 10.28 10.88 -2.47
C THR A 35 10.12 9.43 -2.94
N ALA A 36 8.96 8.81 -2.67
CA ALA A 36 8.63 7.48 -3.15
C ALA A 36 8.63 7.40 -4.67
N ARG A 37 7.99 8.36 -5.36
CA ARG A 37 8.02 8.45 -6.84
C ARG A 37 9.43 8.55 -7.39
N ARG A 38 10.31 9.32 -6.74
CA ARG A 38 11.72 9.43 -7.12
C ARG A 38 12.45 8.09 -7.00
N LEU A 39 12.07 7.25 -6.03
CA LEU A 39 12.61 5.90 -5.83
C LEU A 39 11.94 4.83 -6.69
N GLN A 40 11.06 5.21 -7.65
CA GLN A 40 10.24 4.34 -8.50
C GLN A 40 9.18 3.53 -7.74
N LEU A 41 8.91 3.87 -6.48
CA LEU A 41 7.73 3.40 -5.76
C LEU A 41 6.56 4.27 -6.20
N ASN A 42 5.49 3.68 -6.72
CA ASN A 42 4.30 4.41 -7.14
C ASN A 42 3.28 4.49 -5.98
N PRO A 43 3.18 5.62 -5.26
CA PRO A 43 2.24 5.77 -4.17
C PRO A 43 0.83 6.06 -4.69
N LYS A 44 -0.13 5.30 -4.19
CA LYS A 44 -1.56 5.48 -4.43
C LYS A 44 -2.29 5.40 -3.10
N LEU A 45 -3.23 6.30 -2.86
CA LEU A 45 -4.11 6.21 -1.71
C LEU A 45 -5.30 5.33 -2.10
N VAL A 46 -5.52 4.25 -1.35
CA VAL A 46 -6.61 3.31 -1.61
C VAL A 46 -7.38 3.02 -0.33
N THR A 47 -8.61 2.55 -0.48
CA THR A 47 -9.39 1.99 0.62
C THR A 47 -8.70 0.74 1.14
N CYS A 48 -8.70 0.54 2.46
CA CYS A 48 -8.19 -0.69 3.07
C CYS A 48 -8.87 -1.88 2.39
N PRO A 49 -8.11 -2.82 1.81
CA PRO A 49 -8.73 -4.01 1.27
C PRO A 49 -9.32 -4.87 2.39
N ASP A 50 -10.34 -5.64 2.04
CA ASP A 50 -11.13 -6.50 2.93
C ASP A 50 -10.29 -7.53 3.72
N TRP A 51 -9.19 -8.00 3.14
CA TRP A 51 -8.28 -8.95 3.77
C TRP A 51 -7.28 -8.32 4.77
N ILE A 52 -7.18 -6.99 4.83
CA ILE A 52 -6.29 -6.27 5.75
C ILE A 52 -7.10 -5.65 6.90
N LYS A 53 -6.56 -5.78 8.12
CA LYS A 53 -7.06 -5.07 9.30
C LYS A 53 -6.70 -3.58 9.21
N GLY A 54 -7.72 -2.74 9.19
CA GLY A 54 -7.61 -1.30 9.21
C GLY A 54 -7.08 -0.75 10.53
N LYS A 55 -6.98 0.58 10.59
CA LYS A 55 -6.54 1.33 11.78
C LYS A 55 -7.32 1.00 13.05
N ASP A 56 -8.63 0.74 12.92
CA ASP A 56 -9.53 0.46 14.03
C ASP A 56 -9.67 -1.04 14.35
N ASN A 57 -8.74 -1.88 13.85
CA ASN A 57 -8.79 -3.34 13.94
C ASN A 57 -10.00 -3.98 13.21
N GLU A 58 -10.79 -3.16 12.50
CA GLU A 58 -11.86 -3.58 11.61
C GLU A 58 -11.31 -3.88 10.21
N TYR A 59 -11.74 -4.99 9.61
CA TYR A 59 -11.36 -5.37 8.26
C TYR A 59 -11.96 -4.42 7.22
N GLY A 60 -11.17 -4.02 6.22
CA GLY A 60 -11.64 -3.21 5.08
C GLY A 60 -12.06 -1.77 5.40
N ARG A 61 -11.77 -1.27 6.61
CA ARG A 61 -12.11 0.10 7.01
C ARG A 61 -10.89 1.03 7.05
N GLY A 62 -11.04 2.21 6.46
CA GLY A 62 -10.02 3.25 6.45
C GLY A 62 -9.37 3.48 5.09
N MET A 63 -8.39 4.39 5.07
CA MET A 63 -7.57 4.73 3.91
C MET A 63 -6.12 4.34 4.19
N MET A 64 -5.47 3.69 3.22
CA MET A 64 -4.09 3.23 3.32
C MET A 64 -3.26 3.68 2.12
N GLY A 65 -1.97 3.89 2.37
CA GLY A 65 -0.97 4.08 1.32
C GLY A 65 -0.66 2.74 0.67
N GLN A 66 -0.87 2.65 -0.63
CA GLN A 66 -0.43 1.57 -1.49
C GLN A 66 0.83 2.02 -2.23
N TYR A 67 1.94 1.30 -2.07
CA TYR A 67 3.20 1.63 -2.74
C TYR A 67 3.56 0.44 -3.63
N CYS A 68 3.54 0.67 -4.94
CA CYS A 68 3.81 -0.36 -5.94
C CYS A 68 5.23 -0.22 -6.47
N LEU A 69 5.98 -1.33 -6.46
CA LEU A 69 7.26 -1.48 -7.13
C LEU A 69 7.06 -2.44 -8.31
N ILE A 70 7.48 -2.01 -9.50
CA ILE A 70 7.43 -2.81 -10.73
C ILE A 70 8.84 -3.36 -10.97
N LEU A 71 8.96 -4.68 -11.06
CA LEU A 71 10.21 -5.36 -11.40
C LEU A 71 10.18 -5.71 -12.89
N GLU A 72 11.26 -5.40 -13.62
CA GLU A 72 11.27 -5.57 -15.10
C GLU A 72 11.39 -7.05 -15.52
N ASN A 73 12.09 -7.88 -14.75
CA ASN A 73 12.47 -9.25 -15.14
C ASN A 73 11.94 -10.33 -14.20
N THR A 74 10.82 -10.08 -13.50
CA THR A 74 10.29 -11.02 -12.51
C THR A 74 8.81 -11.29 -12.77
N ASN A 75 8.41 -12.57 -12.73
CA ASN A 75 7.00 -12.97 -12.73
C ASN A 75 6.68 -13.60 -11.37
N LEU A 76 6.09 -12.79 -10.50
CA LEU A 76 5.65 -13.14 -9.16
C LEU A 76 4.24 -13.76 -9.21
N PRO A 77 4.00 -14.79 -8.40
CA PRO A 77 2.68 -15.37 -8.26
C PRO A 77 1.72 -14.35 -7.66
N PHE A 78 0.44 -14.43 -8.04
CA PHE A 78 -0.57 -13.61 -7.41
C PHE A 78 -0.81 -14.11 -5.98
N THR A 79 -0.34 -13.37 -4.98
CA THR A 79 -0.41 -13.79 -3.57
C THR A 79 -0.60 -12.59 -2.67
N ARG A 80 -1.39 -12.79 -1.61
CA ARG A 80 -1.69 -11.80 -0.57
C ARG A 80 -1.04 -12.25 0.73
N TYR A 81 -0.27 -11.36 1.36
CA TYR A 81 0.35 -11.58 2.64
C TYR A 81 -0.08 -10.51 3.63
N GLN A 82 -0.55 -10.94 4.79
CA GLN A 82 -0.88 -10.07 5.90
C GLN A 82 0.26 -10.06 6.92
N VAL A 83 0.51 -8.92 7.56
CA VAL A 83 1.40 -8.86 8.72
C VAL A 83 0.62 -9.29 9.96
N ILE A 84 1.00 -10.42 10.55
CA ILE A 84 0.45 -10.92 11.81
C ILE A 84 1.62 -11.21 12.75
N ASP A 85 1.64 -10.55 13.92
CA ASP A 85 2.71 -10.68 14.94
C ASP A 85 4.12 -10.38 14.40
N GLY A 86 4.26 -9.40 13.50
CA GLY A 86 5.55 -9.02 12.89
C GLY A 86 6.08 -9.99 11.83
N GLN A 87 5.26 -10.97 11.42
CA GLN A 87 5.60 -11.95 10.39
C GLN A 87 4.63 -11.87 9.22
N TRP A 88 5.15 -12.15 8.03
CA TRP A 88 4.33 -12.35 6.84
C TRP A 88 3.56 -13.67 6.96
N ARG A 89 2.23 -13.61 6.88
CA ARG A 89 1.37 -14.79 6.76
C ARG A 89 0.58 -14.70 5.47
N PRO A 90 0.66 -15.70 4.57
CA PRO A 90 -0.15 -15.73 3.38
C PRO A 90 -1.62 -15.87 3.78
N ASP A 91 -2.49 -15.15 3.09
CA ASP A 91 -3.92 -15.31 3.27
C ASP A 91 -4.34 -16.68 2.70
N SER A 92 -4.57 -17.65 3.57
CA SER A 92 -4.98 -19.01 3.20
C SER A 92 -6.38 -19.06 2.59
N SER A 93 -7.18 -17.99 2.72
CA SER A 93 -8.49 -17.88 2.07
C SER A 93 -8.41 -17.35 0.64
N PHE A 94 -7.23 -16.87 0.24
CA PHE A 94 -7.02 -16.33 -1.09
C PHE A 94 -6.93 -17.46 -2.14
N VAL A 95 -8.03 -17.67 -2.85
CA VAL A 95 -8.08 -18.46 -4.08
C VAL A 95 -7.92 -17.52 -5.26
N ASP A 96 -6.87 -17.73 -6.05
CA ASP A 96 -6.70 -17.01 -7.30
C ASP A 96 -7.80 -17.40 -8.29
N THR A 97 -8.85 -16.59 -8.37
CA THR A 97 -9.93 -16.74 -9.37
C THR A 97 -9.60 -16.05 -10.69
N THR A 98 -8.35 -15.64 -10.93
CA THR A 98 -7.97 -15.11 -12.26
C THR A 98 -8.05 -16.24 -13.28
N THR A 99 -9.19 -16.30 -13.97
CA THR A 99 -9.33 -17.01 -15.23
C THR A 99 -8.27 -16.43 -16.16
N ASP A 100 -7.36 -17.27 -16.66
CA ASP A 100 -6.52 -16.91 -17.79
C ASP A 100 -7.46 -16.59 -18.97
N ASP A 101 -7.83 -15.32 -19.13
CA ASP A 101 -8.71 -14.76 -20.18
C ASP A 101 -8.02 -14.79 -21.55
N ASN A 102 -7.41 -15.91 -21.92
CA ASN A 102 -6.84 -16.13 -23.24
C ASN A 102 -7.59 -17.20 -24.05
N LYS A 103 -8.83 -17.48 -23.68
CA LYS A 103 -9.77 -18.17 -24.57
C LYS A 103 -11.05 -17.34 -24.65
N LEU A 104 -11.07 -16.41 -25.60
CA LEU A 104 -12.30 -15.81 -26.12
C LEU A 104 -13.23 -16.96 -26.53
N ILE A 105 -14.16 -17.33 -25.66
CA ILE A 105 -15.23 -18.27 -25.99
C ILE A 105 -16.16 -17.50 -26.92
N VAL A 106 -15.96 -17.69 -28.22
CA VAL A 106 -16.93 -17.32 -29.25
C VAL A 106 -18.30 -17.86 -28.80
N PRO A 107 -19.35 -17.03 -28.69
CA PRO A 107 -20.66 -17.52 -28.31
C PRO A 107 -21.27 -18.24 -29.51
N THR A 108 -20.89 -19.50 -29.72
CA THR A 108 -21.67 -20.40 -30.56
C THR A 108 -22.86 -20.84 -29.72
N ALA A 109 -23.96 -20.10 -29.85
CA ALA A 109 -25.28 -20.59 -29.48
C ALA A 109 -25.44 -22.00 -30.08
N ILE A 110 -26.01 -22.93 -29.30
CA ILE A 110 -26.19 -24.37 -29.58
C ILE A 110 -25.08 -25.27 -29.01
N ARG A 111 -25.11 -25.52 -27.69
CA ARG A 111 -25.17 -26.90 -27.14
C ARG A 111 -25.43 -26.87 -25.64
N ALA A 112 -26.57 -27.40 -25.22
CA ALA A 112 -26.74 -27.88 -23.86
C ALA A 112 -25.77 -29.04 -23.65
N ASN A 113 -24.81 -28.89 -22.73
CA ASN A 113 -24.25 -29.98 -21.93
C ASN A 113 -23.38 -29.40 -20.83
N GLN A 114 -23.57 -29.95 -19.64
CA GLN A 114 -22.85 -29.69 -18.40
C GLN A 114 -21.34 -29.51 -18.66
N SER A 115 -20.83 -28.29 -18.42
CA SER A 115 -19.39 -28.06 -18.34
C SER A 115 -19.02 -27.87 -16.87
N ASN A 116 -18.41 -28.90 -16.29
CA ASN A 116 -17.60 -28.77 -15.09
C ASN A 116 -16.50 -27.76 -15.39
N THR A 117 -16.66 -26.53 -14.93
CA THR A 117 -15.58 -25.55 -14.90
C THR A 117 -14.54 -26.04 -13.90
N HIS A 118 -13.52 -26.74 -14.40
CA HIS A 118 -12.33 -27.08 -13.63
C HIS A 118 -11.57 -25.77 -13.39
N THR A 119 -11.98 -25.02 -12.36
CA THR A 119 -11.17 -23.93 -11.82
C THR A 119 -9.87 -24.55 -11.33
N ALA A 120 -8.80 -24.36 -12.09
CA ALA A 120 -7.47 -24.73 -11.65
C ALA A 120 -7.12 -23.84 -10.47
N ILE A 121 -7.42 -24.30 -9.26
CA ILE A 121 -7.05 -23.66 -8.00
C ILE A 121 -5.52 -23.60 -7.98
N LYS A 122 -4.93 -22.47 -8.42
CA LYS A 122 -3.51 -22.20 -8.25
C LYS A 122 -3.27 -22.10 -6.75
N LYS A 123 -2.52 -23.05 -6.18
CA LYS A 123 -2.18 -23.06 -4.76
C LYS A 123 -1.52 -21.71 -4.42
N PRO A 124 -1.91 -21.04 -3.31
CA PRO A 124 -1.25 -19.81 -2.87
C PRO A 124 0.23 -20.12 -2.65
N ASN A 125 1.12 -19.29 -3.19
CA ASN A 125 2.55 -19.47 -2.98
C ASN A 125 2.86 -19.07 -1.53
N VAL A 126 3.48 -19.97 -0.76
CA VAL A 126 3.73 -19.81 0.70
C VAL A 126 5.18 -19.33 0.94
N SER A 127 5.86 -18.84 -0.10
CA SER A 127 7.30 -18.54 -0.10
C SER A 127 7.76 -17.51 0.93
N LEU A 128 6.87 -16.62 1.38
CA LEU A 128 7.14 -15.64 2.45
C LEU A 128 6.51 -16.00 3.81
N ASP A 129 5.86 -17.15 3.97
CA ASP A 129 5.23 -17.52 5.24
C ASP A 129 6.25 -17.61 6.38
N LYS A 130 5.93 -16.92 7.50
CA LYS A 130 6.75 -16.80 8.72
C LYS A 130 8.04 -16.00 8.57
N MET A 131 8.23 -15.30 7.46
CA MET A 131 9.37 -14.43 7.30
C MET A 131 9.17 -13.15 8.13
N PRO A 132 10.19 -12.71 8.91
CA PRO A 132 10.09 -11.47 9.68
C PRO A 132 10.01 -10.27 8.74
N LEU A 133 9.32 -9.22 9.21
CA LEU A 133 9.12 -7.99 8.46
C LEU A 133 10.43 -7.21 8.24
N ASP A 134 11.44 -7.39 9.11
CA ASP A 134 12.83 -6.88 9.02
C ASP A 134 12.94 -5.47 8.39
N LEU A 135 12.01 -4.60 8.79
CA LEU A 135 11.91 -3.22 8.34
C LEU A 135 12.44 -2.29 9.44
N PRO A 136 12.82 -1.05 9.11
CA PRO A 136 13.19 -0.06 10.11
C PRO A 136 12.04 0.11 11.12
N VAL A 137 12.37 0.25 12.41
CA VAL A 137 11.42 0.43 13.52
C VAL A 137 10.44 1.58 13.27
N SER A 138 10.85 2.57 12.47
CA SER A 138 10.02 3.70 12.04
C SER A 138 8.86 3.31 11.11
N ILE A 139 8.99 2.25 10.31
CA ILE A 139 8.02 1.86 9.27
C ILE A 139 7.27 0.58 9.64
N GLU A 140 7.97 -0.36 10.29
CA GLU A 140 7.47 -1.68 10.68
C GLU A 140 6.04 -1.68 11.26
N PRO A 141 5.67 -0.83 12.24
CA PRO A 141 4.32 -0.87 12.84
C PRO A 141 3.20 -0.39 11.91
N TYR A 142 3.55 0.33 10.84
CA TYR A 142 2.58 0.91 9.90
C TYR A 142 2.32 0.00 8.71
N VAL A 143 3.15 -1.00 8.45
CA VAL A 143 2.94 -1.98 7.37
C VAL A 143 1.85 -2.97 7.78
N LYS A 144 0.88 -3.19 6.90
CA LYS A 144 -0.27 -4.05 7.18
C LYS A 144 -0.37 -5.24 6.24
N GLY A 145 0.10 -5.11 5.01
CA GLY A 145 0.02 -6.18 4.03
C GLY A 145 0.91 -5.98 2.82
N LEU A 146 1.07 -7.05 2.05
CA LEU A 146 1.84 -7.14 0.82
C LEU A 146 1.01 -7.92 -0.19
N LEU A 147 1.02 -7.47 -1.44
CA LEU A 147 0.36 -8.12 -2.56
C LEU A 147 1.37 -8.23 -3.70
N THR A 148 1.61 -9.44 -4.17
CA THR A 148 2.40 -9.68 -5.37
C THR A 148 1.47 -10.01 -6.51
N LYS A 149 1.75 -9.48 -7.71
CA LYS A 149 1.01 -9.77 -8.93
C LYS A 149 1.90 -9.61 -10.14
N ALA A 150 2.13 -10.71 -10.87
CA ALA A 150 2.92 -10.71 -12.11
C ALA A 150 4.25 -9.98 -11.89
N ASN A 151 4.51 -8.87 -12.56
CA ASN A 151 5.75 -8.12 -12.43
C ASN A 151 5.73 -7.02 -11.36
N SER A 152 4.77 -7.05 -10.43
CA SER A 152 4.60 -6.00 -9.43
C SER A 152 4.50 -6.56 -8.02
N ILE A 153 5.15 -5.86 -7.09
CA ILE A 153 5.02 -6.07 -5.65
C ILE A 153 4.46 -4.79 -5.04
N VAL A 154 3.41 -4.93 -4.25
CA VAL A 154 2.61 -3.85 -3.72
C VAL A 154 2.60 -3.97 -2.21
N ILE A 155 3.05 -2.94 -1.51
CA ILE A 155 2.96 -2.88 -0.06
C ILE A 155 1.83 -1.94 0.38
N TYR A 156 1.05 -2.38 1.36
CA TYR A 156 -0.01 -1.63 2.01
C TYR A 156 0.43 -1.22 3.41
N TRP A 157 0.45 0.08 3.66
CA TRP A 157 0.87 0.65 4.93
C TRP A 157 0.17 1.97 5.23
N GLU A 158 0.15 2.34 6.52
CA GLU A 158 -0.51 3.57 6.99
C GLU A 158 0.41 4.80 6.86
N ASP A 159 0.57 5.31 5.63
CA ASP A 159 1.43 6.46 5.30
C ASP A 159 1.06 7.74 6.11
N ILE A 160 -0.23 7.96 6.37
CA ILE A 160 -0.72 9.08 7.21
C ILE A 160 -0.28 8.93 8.67
N ALA A 161 -0.29 7.70 9.23
CA ALA A 161 0.08 7.45 10.61
C ALA A 161 1.60 7.56 10.80
N TYR A 162 2.39 7.17 9.80
CA TYR A 162 3.84 7.35 9.78
C TYR A 162 4.24 8.84 9.83
N VAL A 163 3.54 9.70 9.08
CA VAL A 163 3.86 11.13 8.93
C VAL A 163 3.38 12.00 10.12
N ARG A 164 2.37 11.53 10.83
CA ARG A 164 1.69 12.31 11.88
C ARG A 164 2.51 12.26 13.19
N PRO A 165 2.94 13.41 13.76
CA PRO A 165 3.69 13.45 15.02
C PRO A 165 2.99 12.79 16.21
N ALA A 166 1.66 12.85 16.24
CA ALA A 166 0.88 12.27 17.34
C ALA A 166 0.98 10.73 17.39
N THR A 167 1.18 10.08 16.24
CA THR A 167 1.34 8.63 16.12
C THR A 167 2.80 8.22 15.95
N ASN A 168 3.65 9.10 15.43
CA ASN A 168 5.10 8.92 15.33
C ASN A 168 5.86 10.16 15.83
N PRO A 169 6.14 10.25 17.15
CA PRO A 169 6.90 11.38 17.70
C PRO A 169 8.37 11.38 17.22
N ALA A 170 8.88 10.23 16.76
CA ALA A 170 10.22 10.08 16.22
C ALA A 170 10.31 10.43 14.71
N TYR A 171 9.23 10.89 14.09
CA TYR A 171 9.22 11.26 12.67
C TYR A 171 10.27 12.34 12.36
N GLN A 172 11.22 11.99 11.50
CA GLN A 172 12.22 12.92 10.99
C GLN A 172 12.15 12.97 9.47
N GLN A 173 11.89 14.16 8.93
CA GLN A 173 11.77 14.36 7.49
C GLN A 173 13.04 13.99 6.71
N LYS A 174 14.21 14.05 7.35
CA LYS A 174 15.51 13.66 6.76
C LYS A 174 15.66 12.15 6.62
N LEU A 175 14.98 11.36 7.46
CA LEU A 175 15.05 9.90 7.45
C LEU A 175 14.08 9.26 6.45
N ILE A 176 13.14 10.02 5.89
CA ILE A 176 12.17 9.49 4.91
C ILE A 176 12.86 8.80 3.73
N GLU A 177 13.92 9.42 3.20
CA GLU A 177 14.62 8.89 2.04
C GLU A 177 15.35 7.58 2.37
N SER A 178 16.03 7.50 3.52
CA SER A 178 16.67 6.26 3.98
C SER A 178 15.65 5.18 4.29
N ASP A 179 14.53 5.54 4.92
CA ASP A 179 13.43 4.64 5.26
C ASP A 179 12.79 4.04 4.00
N LEU A 180 12.48 4.87 2.99
CA LEU A 180 11.93 4.41 1.72
C LEU A 180 12.93 3.61 0.88
N LEU A 181 14.22 3.92 0.98
CA LEU A 181 15.28 3.16 0.32
C LEU A 181 15.38 1.76 0.93
N ALA A 182 15.42 1.65 2.26
CA ALA A 182 15.41 0.37 2.97
C ALA A 182 14.14 -0.44 2.66
N LEU A 183 12.97 0.21 2.62
CA LEU A 183 11.71 -0.40 2.19
C LEU A 183 11.82 -0.97 0.76
N LYS A 184 12.39 -0.21 -0.17
CA LYS A 184 12.58 -0.65 -1.56
C LYS A 184 13.50 -1.86 -1.64
N GLU A 185 14.66 -1.81 -0.99
CA GLU A 185 15.62 -2.93 -0.96
C GLU A 185 14.97 -4.20 -0.41
N LYS A 186 14.19 -4.09 0.67
CA LYS A 186 13.45 -5.24 1.23
C LYS A 186 12.39 -5.80 0.28
N LEU A 187 11.69 -4.94 -0.45
CA LEU A 187 10.72 -5.38 -1.47
C LEU A 187 11.42 -6.15 -2.62
N GLU A 188 12.60 -5.71 -3.04
CA GLU A 188 13.41 -6.41 -4.03
C GLU A 188 13.93 -7.76 -3.51
N GLU A 189 14.43 -7.80 -2.26
CA GLU A 189 14.84 -9.04 -1.58
C GLU A 189 13.70 -10.06 -1.53
N TRP A 190 12.50 -9.64 -1.13
CA TRP A 190 11.32 -10.51 -1.09
C TRP A 190 10.91 -11.00 -2.47
N ALA A 191 10.95 -10.13 -3.48
CA ALA A 191 10.65 -10.53 -4.84
C ALA A 191 11.64 -11.58 -5.38
N LEU A 192 12.94 -11.40 -5.11
CA LEU A 192 13.98 -12.38 -5.46
C LEU A 192 13.80 -13.72 -4.72
N GLN A 193 13.41 -13.67 -3.44
CA GLN A 193 13.16 -14.88 -2.66
C GLN A 193 11.97 -15.67 -3.21
N MET A 194 10.87 -15.00 -3.58
CA MET A 194 9.73 -15.67 -4.20
C MET A 194 10.09 -16.29 -5.55
N GLN A 195 10.98 -15.64 -6.32
CA GLN A 195 11.45 -16.17 -7.59
C GLN A 195 12.30 -17.45 -7.44
N LYS A 196 13.11 -17.57 -6.39
CA LYS A 196 13.93 -18.77 -6.14
C LYS A 196 13.10 -20.03 -5.86
N ILE A 197 11.84 -19.85 -5.46
CA ILE A 197 10.95 -20.94 -5.02
C ILE A 197 10.02 -21.40 -6.18
N LEU A 198 9.96 -20.63 -7.28
CA LEU A 198 9.28 -20.98 -8.53
C LEU A 198 10.19 -21.83 -9.43
#